data_AF-A0A9D4M9H8-F1
#
_entry.id   AF-A0A9D4M9H8-F1
#
_cell.length_a   1.000
_cell.length_b   1.000
_cell.length_c   1.000
_cell.angle_alpha   90.00
_cell.angle_beta   90.00
_cell.angle_gamma   90.00
#
_symmetry.space_group_name_H-M   'P 1'
#
loop_
_entity.id
_entity.type
_entity.pdbx_description
1 polymer ?
#
loop_
_entity_poly.entity_id
_entity_poly.type
_entity_poly.pdbx_seq_one_letter_code
_entity_poly.pdbx_strand_id
1 'polypeptide(L)'
;MPGIKIEYDEKGILVYYFLLPIWAIIIIPATVIVLPRRISREIAVIIIGWTVLLLLAYKVLTVQNEDREYDPFEILQVDTEASLHEIKKAYRKLSLEHHPDMATGDSEMFMKIAKAYAALTDEESMNNWKTYGHPDGPRAIIFGMALPNWILDKSNSFWIFLVYIMSIVIMPIWVIKKCYDFAPDPYRAERRRDVDQTSGAGFSAYRW
;
A
#
# COMPACT_ATOMS: atom_id res chain seq x y z
N MET A 1 -7.48 -15.19 25.60
CA MET A 1 -7.63 -13.88 24.91
C MET A 1 -7.28 -14.11 23.45
N PRO A 2 -8.12 -13.70 22.49
CA PRO A 2 -7.76 -13.82 21.08
C PRO A 2 -6.49 -13.00 20.84
N GLY A 3 -5.39 -13.70 20.51
CA GLY A 3 -4.13 -13.04 20.17
C GLY A 3 -4.34 -12.21 18.91
N ILE A 4 -3.79 -10.99 18.91
CA ILE A 4 -3.78 -10.14 17.72
C ILE A 4 -2.87 -10.81 16.70
N LYS A 5 -3.46 -11.55 15.75
CA LYS A 5 -2.74 -12.03 14.57
C LYS A 5 -2.69 -10.89 13.57
N ILE A 6 -1.49 -10.43 13.25
CA ILE A 6 -1.28 -9.45 12.17
C ILE A 6 -1.24 -10.27 10.89
N GLU A 7 -2.40 -10.39 10.23
CA GLU A 7 -2.50 -11.01 8.92
C GLU A 7 -2.12 -9.95 7.88
N TYR A 8 -1.10 -10.24 7.09
CA TYR A 8 -0.68 -9.37 6.00
C TYR A 8 -1.36 -9.80 4.71
N ASP A 9 -1.81 -8.83 3.92
CA ASP A 9 -2.35 -9.09 2.59
C ASP A 9 -1.23 -9.58 1.67
N GLU A 10 -1.16 -10.90 1.46
CA GLU A 10 -0.15 -11.57 0.65
C GLU A 10 -0.08 -11.01 -0.78
N LYS A 11 -1.21 -10.53 -1.30
CA LYS A 11 -1.37 -10.05 -2.68
C LYS A 11 -1.12 -8.53 -2.80
N GLY A 12 -0.98 -7.81 -1.69
CA GLY A 12 -0.69 -6.37 -1.67
C GLY A 12 -1.82 -5.50 -2.25
N ILE A 13 -3.04 -6.01 -2.26
CA ILE A 13 -4.25 -5.40 -2.80
C ILE A 13 -4.58 -4.12 -2.05
N LEU A 14 -4.53 -4.17 -0.72
CA LEU A 14 -4.77 -3.06 0.20
C LEU A 14 -3.83 -1.88 -0.08
N VAL A 15 -2.60 -2.15 -0.51
CA VAL A 15 -1.62 -1.11 -0.88
C VAL A 15 -2.15 -0.30 -2.07
N TYR A 16 -2.71 -0.95 -3.09
CA TYR A 16 -3.24 -0.24 -4.26
C TYR A 16 -4.45 0.61 -3.89
N TYR A 17 -5.34 0.12 -3.03
CA TYR A 17 -6.45 0.90 -2.50
C TYR A 17 -6.01 2.12 -1.69
N PHE A 18 -4.87 2.04 -0.99
CA PHE A 18 -4.30 3.18 -0.25
C PHE A 18 -3.57 4.16 -1.17
N LEU A 19 -2.81 3.66 -2.15
CA LEU A 19 -2.01 4.49 -3.06
C LEU A 19 -2.87 5.22 -4.10
N LEU A 20 -3.92 4.59 -4.62
CA LEU A 20 -4.80 5.17 -5.63
C LEU A 20 -5.38 6.55 -5.23
N PRO A 21 -6.01 6.73 -4.05
CA PRO A 21 -6.52 8.04 -3.65
C PRO A 21 -5.40 9.04 -3.37
N ILE A 22 -4.28 8.63 -2.76
CA ILE A 22 -3.12 9.52 -2.52
C ILE A 22 -2.59 10.06 -3.86
N TRP A 23 -2.43 9.17 -4.84
CA TRP A 23 -1.95 9.51 -6.17
C TRP A 23 -2.94 10.40 -6.93
N ALA A 24 -4.24 10.12 -6.82
CA ALA A 24 -5.31 10.94 -7.40
C ALA A 24 -5.35 12.36 -6.79
N ILE A 25 -5.18 12.48 -5.47
CA ILE A 25 -5.14 13.78 -4.77
C ILE A 25 -3.96 14.64 -5.23
N ILE A 26 -2.86 14.03 -5.66
CA ILE A 26 -1.70 14.76 -6.19
C ILE A 26 -1.92 15.15 -7.65
N ILE A 27 -2.41 14.22 -8.48
CA ILE A 27 -2.54 14.43 -9.93
C ILE A 27 -3.68 15.38 -10.30
N ILE A 28 -4.84 15.27 -9.66
CA ILE A 28 -6.04 16.04 -10.03
C ILE A 28 -5.84 17.55 -9.84
N PRO A 29 -5.23 18.06 -8.74
CA PRO A 29 -4.92 19.48 -8.63
C PRO A 29 -3.78 19.90 -9.56
N ALA A 30 -2.78 19.05 -9.75
CA ALA A 30 -1.65 19.33 -10.64
C ALA A 30 -2.12 19.52 -12.09
N THR A 31 -3.11 18.75 -12.55
CA THR A 31 -3.69 18.92 -13.88
C THR A 31 -4.38 20.26 -14.02
N VAL A 32 -5.22 20.67 -13.06
CA VAL A 32 -5.93 21.97 -13.12
C VAL A 32 -4.98 23.17 -13.12
N ILE A 33 -3.87 23.09 -12.37
CA ILE A 33 -2.87 24.18 -12.27
C ILE A 33 -1.98 24.28 -13.52
N VAL A 34 -1.67 23.15 -14.15
CA VAL A 34 -0.75 23.07 -15.30
C VAL A 34 -1.48 23.15 -16.64
N LEU A 35 -2.76 22.76 -16.73
CA LEU A 35 -3.56 22.80 -17.95
C LEU A 35 -3.58 24.18 -18.66
N PRO A 36 -3.62 25.34 -17.96
CA PRO A 36 -3.51 26.65 -18.63
C PRO A 36 -2.07 27.04 -19.02
N ARG A 37 -1.03 26.29 -18.59
CA ARG A 37 0.37 26.57 -18.92
C ARG A 37 0.79 25.86 -20.21
N ARG A 38 1.25 26.63 -21.18
CA ARG A 38 1.75 26.16 -22.50
C ARG A 38 3.17 25.56 -22.41
N ILE A 39 3.45 24.72 -21.42
CA ILE A 39 4.77 24.11 -21.19
C ILE A 39 4.70 22.60 -21.45
N SER A 40 5.38 22.14 -22.51
CA SER A 40 5.29 20.75 -23.00
C SER A 40 5.85 19.69 -22.04
N ARG A 41 6.85 20.04 -21.22
CA ARG A 41 7.52 19.10 -20.31
C ARG A 41 6.64 18.71 -19.12
N GLU A 42 5.83 19.63 -18.61
CA GLU A 42 4.93 19.38 -17.47
C GLU A 42 3.72 18.54 -17.89
N ILE A 43 3.22 18.75 -19.11
CA ILE A 43 2.15 17.93 -19.72
C ILE A 43 2.59 16.47 -19.86
N ALA A 44 3.85 16.22 -20.26
CA ALA A 44 4.37 14.85 -20.35
C ALA A 44 4.37 14.12 -18.99
N VAL A 45 4.75 14.82 -17.91
CA VAL A 45 4.73 14.27 -16.55
C VAL A 45 3.30 13.95 -16.11
N ILE A 46 2.33 14.81 -16.46
CA ILE A 46 0.92 14.60 -16.16
C ILE A 46 0.37 13.38 -16.92
N ILE A 47 0.70 13.23 -18.20
CA ILE A 47 0.30 12.06 -18.99
C ILE A 47 0.83 10.77 -18.35
N ILE A 48 2.11 10.76 -17.95
CA ILE A 48 2.70 9.62 -17.23
C ILE A 48 1.98 9.39 -15.89
N GLY A 49 1.64 10.45 -15.17
CA GLY A 49 0.86 10.35 -13.94
C GLY A 49 -0.50 9.66 -14.17
N TRP A 50 -1.24 10.08 -15.20
CA TRP A 50 -2.53 9.49 -15.55
C TRP A 50 -2.42 8.06 -16.04
N THR A 51 -1.38 7.70 -16.80
CA THR A 51 -1.17 6.30 -17.21
C THR A 51 -0.89 5.43 -16.00
N VAL A 52 -0.09 5.89 -15.04
CA VAL A 52 0.13 5.17 -13.76
C VAL A 52 -1.17 5.07 -12.96
N LEU A 53 -1.97 6.14 -12.89
CA LEU A 53 -3.27 6.12 -12.20
C LEU A 53 -4.25 5.12 -12.84
N LEU A 54 -4.32 5.07 -14.17
CA LEU A 54 -5.12 4.09 -14.90
C LEU A 54 -4.62 2.66 -14.70
N LEU A 55 -3.31 2.44 -14.67
CA LEU A 55 -2.73 1.12 -14.39
C LEU A 55 -3.04 0.65 -12.96
N LEU A 56 -2.95 1.54 -11.97
CA LEU A 56 -3.34 1.26 -10.59
C LEU A 56 -4.83 0.93 -10.49
N ALA A 57 -5.68 1.72 -11.13
CA ALA A 57 -7.11 1.48 -11.19
C ALA A 57 -7.42 0.12 -11.86
N TYR A 58 -6.74 -0.20 -12.96
CA TYR A 58 -6.87 -1.50 -13.62
C TYR A 58 -6.51 -2.66 -12.68
N LYS A 59 -5.40 -2.56 -11.94
CA LYS A 59 -5.01 -3.57 -10.95
C LYS A 59 -6.08 -3.75 -9.87
N VAL A 60 -6.60 -2.65 -9.32
CA VAL A 60 -7.67 -2.69 -8.31
C VAL A 60 -8.93 -3.38 -8.86
N LEU A 61 -9.34 -3.06 -10.09
CA LEU A 61 -10.54 -3.63 -10.71
C LEU A 61 -10.39 -5.13 -11.02
N THR A 62 -9.19 -5.59 -11.40
CA THR A 62 -8.98 -7.01 -11.71
C THR A 62 -8.96 -7.91 -10.48
N VAL A 63 -8.53 -7.38 -9.33
CA VAL A 63 -8.23 -8.18 -8.15
C VAL A 63 -9.45 -8.48 -7.28
N GLN A 64 -10.53 -7.70 -7.38
CA GLN A 64 -11.77 -7.91 -6.60
C GLN A 64 -12.39 -9.32 -6.72
N ASN A 65 -12.03 -10.10 -7.74
CA ASN A 65 -12.68 -11.38 -8.02
C ASN A 65 -12.15 -12.56 -7.21
N GLU A 66 -11.04 -12.41 -6.48
CA GLU A 66 -10.41 -13.54 -5.77
C GLU A 66 -10.83 -13.67 -4.30
N ASP A 67 -11.38 -12.62 -3.69
CA ASP A 67 -11.79 -12.61 -2.28
C ASP A 67 -13.29 -12.86 -2.15
N ARG A 68 -13.83 -13.88 -2.83
CA ARG A 68 -15.17 -14.35 -2.49
C ARG A 68 -15.14 -14.87 -1.06
N GLU A 69 -16.07 -14.38 -0.25
CA GLU A 69 -16.24 -14.82 1.13
C GLU A 69 -16.33 -16.36 1.16
N TYR A 70 -15.53 -16.99 2.02
CA TYR A 70 -15.41 -18.44 2.08
C TYR A 70 -16.69 -19.06 2.64
N ASP A 71 -17.57 -19.54 1.76
CA ASP A 71 -18.77 -20.29 2.10
C ASP A 71 -18.57 -21.80 1.89
N PRO A 72 -18.51 -22.60 2.97
CA PRO A 72 -18.36 -24.05 2.87
C PRO A 72 -19.47 -24.76 2.07
N PHE A 73 -20.69 -24.21 2.10
CA PHE A 73 -21.85 -24.80 1.39
C PHE A 73 -21.77 -24.53 -0.11
N GLU A 74 -21.39 -23.31 -0.51
CA GLU A 74 -21.17 -22.94 -1.91
C GLU A 74 -20.02 -23.77 -2.52
N ILE A 75 -18.92 -23.96 -1.77
CA ILE A 75 -17.75 -24.73 -2.23
C ILE A 75 -18.12 -26.21 -2.48
N LEU A 76 -18.92 -26.80 -1.60
CA LEU A 76 -19.39 -28.18 -1.74
C LEU A 76 -20.62 -28.31 -2.65
N GLN A 77 -21.18 -27.19 -3.14
CA GLN A 77 -22.38 -27.12 -3.96
C GLN A 77 -23.58 -27.83 -3.31
N VAL A 78 -23.74 -27.63 -2.01
CA VAL A 78 -24.82 -28.20 -1.20
C VAL A 78 -25.68 -27.10 -0.60
N ASP A 79 -26.92 -27.41 -0.27
CA ASP A 79 -27.80 -26.48 0.42
C ASP A 79 -27.31 -26.20 1.84
N THR A 80 -27.58 -25.01 2.36
CA THR A 80 -27.33 -24.61 3.75
C THR A 80 -28.00 -25.53 4.78
N GLU A 81 -29.10 -26.20 4.42
CA GLU A 81 -29.78 -27.20 5.26
C GLU A 81 -29.41 -28.66 4.95
N ALA A 82 -28.36 -28.88 4.15
CA ALA A 82 -27.95 -30.23 3.75
C ALA A 82 -27.55 -31.11 4.95
N SER A 83 -27.93 -32.38 4.89
CA SER A 83 -27.58 -33.37 5.91
C SER A 83 -26.10 -33.77 5.83
N LEU A 84 -25.54 -34.27 6.94
CA LEU A 84 -24.17 -34.81 6.97
C LEU A 84 -23.93 -35.91 5.91
N HIS A 85 -24.97 -36.66 5.55
CA HIS A 85 -24.89 -37.68 4.51
C HIS A 85 -24.68 -37.07 3.12
N GLU A 86 -25.39 -35.98 2.80
CA GLU A 86 -25.27 -35.26 1.54
C GLU A 86 -23.93 -34.54 1.43
N ILE A 87 -23.48 -33.89 2.50
CA ILE A 87 -22.16 -33.24 2.60
C ILE A 87 -21.05 -34.26 2.29
N LYS A 88 -21.11 -35.46 2.92
CA LYS A 88 -20.13 -36.52 2.68
C LYS A 88 -20.17 -37.06 1.25
N LYS A 89 -21.36 -37.12 0.64
CA LYS A 89 -21.53 -37.55 -0.76
C LYS A 89 -20.95 -36.52 -1.73
N ALA A 90 -21.22 -35.24 -1.51
CA ALA A 90 -20.70 -34.12 -2.31
C ALA A 90 -19.17 -34.05 -2.23
N TYR A 91 -18.61 -34.13 -1.01
CA TYR A 91 -17.16 -34.17 -0.80
C TYR A 91 -16.49 -35.28 -1.60
N ARG A 92 -17.03 -36.51 -1.56
CA ARG A 92 -16.47 -37.65 -2.31
C ARG A 92 -16.47 -37.41 -3.82
N LYS A 93 -17.55 -36.82 -4.35
CA LYS A 93 -17.68 -36.52 -5.78
C LYS A 93 -16.65 -35.47 -6.21
N LEU A 94 -16.62 -34.32 -5.52
CA LEU A 94 -15.74 -33.21 -5.85
C LEU A 94 -14.26 -33.51 -5.62
N SER A 95 -13.93 -34.30 -4.58
CA SER A 95 -12.56 -34.72 -4.29
C SER A 95 -11.97 -35.62 -5.38
N LEU A 96 -12.80 -36.47 -6.01
CA LEU A 96 -12.37 -37.30 -7.13
C LEU A 96 -12.18 -36.49 -8.41
N GLU A 97 -13.01 -35.46 -8.61
CA GLU A 97 -12.95 -34.58 -9.78
C GLU A 97 -11.74 -33.64 -9.74
N HIS A 98 -11.42 -33.08 -8.57
CA HIS A 98 -10.31 -32.14 -8.36
C HIS A 98 -9.04 -32.77 -7.78
N HIS A 99 -8.91 -34.10 -7.79
CA HIS A 99 -7.72 -34.77 -7.25
C HIS A 99 -6.44 -34.30 -7.99
N PRO A 100 -5.32 -33.99 -7.29
CA PRO A 100 -4.10 -33.48 -7.93
C PRO A 100 -3.47 -34.43 -8.96
N ASP A 101 -3.78 -35.72 -8.87
CA ASP A 101 -3.31 -36.74 -9.83
C ASP A 101 -4.18 -36.85 -11.10
N MET A 102 -5.29 -36.10 -11.19
CA MET A 102 -6.15 -36.05 -12.38
C MET A 102 -5.71 -34.91 -13.32
N ALA A 103 -5.93 -35.07 -14.63
CA ALA A 103 -5.57 -34.06 -15.63
C ALA A 103 -6.32 -32.72 -15.48
N THR A 104 -7.48 -32.72 -14.82
CA THR A 104 -8.29 -31.55 -14.41
C THR A 104 -8.06 -31.13 -12.95
N GLY A 105 -7.08 -31.74 -12.28
CA GLY A 105 -6.79 -31.50 -10.88
C GLY A 105 -6.29 -30.09 -10.62
N ASP A 106 -6.93 -29.41 -9.69
CA ASP A 106 -6.46 -28.14 -9.14
C ASP A 106 -6.24 -28.33 -7.64
N SER A 107 -4.96 -28.29 -7.25
CA SER A 107 -4.56 -28.46 -5.85
C SER A 107 -5.16 -27.40 -4.93
N GLU A 108 -5.41 -26.20 -5.44
CA GLU A 108 -6.03 -25.14 -4.64
C GLU A 108 -7.49 -25.44 -4.36
N MET A 109 -8.23 -25.88 -5.38
CA MET A 109 -9.64 -26.26 -5.24
C MET A 109 -9.81 -27.49 -4.35
N PHE A 110 -8.94 -28.49 -4.47
CA PHE A 110 -8.95 -29.66 -3.59
C PHE A 110 -8.78 -29.27 -2.12
N MET A 111 -7.82 -28.38 -1.83
CA MET A 111 -7.62 -27.89 -0.47
C MET A 111 -8.85 -27.11 0.05
N LYS A 112 -9.50 -26.30 -0.78
CA LYS A 112 -10.75 -25.60 -0.43
C LYS A 112 -11.88 -26.59 -0.12
N ILE A 113 -12.06 -27.62 -0.94
CA ILE A 113 -13.08 -28.67 -0.74
C ILE A 113 -12.83 -29.43 0.57
N ALA A 114 -11.58 -29.78 0.86
CA ALA A 114 -11.22 -30.47 2.10
C ALA A 114 -11.47 -29.60 3.34
N LYS A 115 -11.10 -28.32 3.30
CA LYS A 115 -11.40 -27.35 4.36
C LYS A 115 -12.91 -27.17 4.55
N ALA A 116 -13.69 -27.15 3.47
CA ALA A 116 -15.14 -26.95 3.54
C ALA A 116 -15.82 -28.15 4.19
N TYR A 117 -15.38 -29.36 3.84
CA TYR A 117 -15.85 -30.58 4.50
C TYR A 117 -15.51 -30.59 5.99
N ALA A 118 -14.29 -30.24 6.38
CA ALA A 118 -13.90 -30.16 7.78
C ALA A 118 -14.77 -29.15 8.56
N ALA A 119 -14.99 -27.97 7.98
CA ALA A 119 -15.81 -26.90 8.53
C ALA A 119 -17.28 -27.29 8.78
N LEU A 120 -17.87 -28.15 7.94
CA LEU A 120 -19.26 -28.59 8.09
C LEU A 120 -19.41 -29.86 8.94
N THR A 121 -18.33 -30.63 9.12
CA THR A 121 -18.38 -31.90 9.87
C THR A 121 -18.13 -31.68 11.36
N ASP A 122 -17.36 -30.66 11.72
CA ASP A 122 -17.09 -30.31 13.12
C ASP A 122 -18.19 -29.39 13.69
N GLU A 123 -18.65 -29.73 14.90
CA GLU A 123 -19.76 -29.01 15.55
C GLU A 123 -19.34 -27.60 15.98
N GLU A 124 -18.09 -27.42 16.42
CA GLU A 124 -17.55 -26.13 16.82
C GLU A 124 -17.46 -25.18 15.62
N SER A 125 -16.87 -25.64 14.50
CA SER A 125 -16.79 -24.84 13.27
C SER A 125 -18.16 -24.53 12.66
N MET A 126 -19.12 -25.44 12.73
CA MET A 126 -20.49 -25.16 12.28
C MET A 126 -21.17 -24.09 13.14
N ASN A 127 -20.99 -24.15 14.47
CA ASN A 127 -21.53 -23.13 15.37
C ASN A 127 -20.87 -21.75 15.14
N ASN A 128 -19.56 -21.76 14.88
CA ASN A 128 -18.81 -20.57 14.50
C ASN A 128 -19.33 -19.96 13.20
N TRP A 129 -19.60 -20.77 12.18
CA TRP A 129 -20.19 -20.29 10.93
C TRP A 129 -21.57 -19.67 11.14
N LYS A 130 -22.44 -20.30 11.94
CA LYS A 130 -23.77 -19.74 12.26
C LYS A 130 -23.70 -18.41 13.02
N THR A 131 -22.69 -18.23 13.87
CA THR A 131 -22.55 -17.05 14.73
C THR A 131 -21.80 -15.91 14.04
N TYR A 132 -20.77 -16.23 13.26
CA TYR A 132 -19.81 -15.27 12.71
C TYR A 132 -19.74 -15.26 11.18
N GLY A 133 -20.50 -16.13 10.50
CA GLY A 133 -20.45 -16.28 9.03
C GLY A 133 -19.19 -17.01 8.52
N HIS A 134 -18.36 -17.57 9.41
CA HIS A 134 -17.11 -18.23 9.03
C HIS A 134 -16.76 -19.41 9.97
N PRO A 135 -16.31 -20.57 9.45
CA PRO A 135 -15.96 -21.72 10.27
C PRO A 135 -14.84 -21.51 11.29
N ASP A 136 -13.90 -20.60 11.04
CA ASP A 136 -12.74 -20.37 11.91
C ASP A 136 -13.07 -19.50 13.15
N GLY A 137 -14.33 -19.08 13.32
CA GLY A 137 -14.79 -18.32 14.49
C GLY A 137 -14.73 -16.80 14.31
N PRO A 138 -14.75 -16.03 15.42
CA PRO A 138 -14.69 -14.58 15.36
C PRO A 138 -13.35 -14.17 14.76
N ARG A 139 -13.38 -13.65 13.53
CA ARG A 139 -12.20 -13.03 12.91
C ARG A 139 -11.77 -11.88 13.80
N ALA A 140 -10.49 -11.86 14.18
CA ALA A 140 -9.92 -10.64 14.73
C ALA A 140 -10.18 -9.53 13.69
N ILE A 141 -10.65 -8.36 14.14
CA ILE A 141 -10.66 -7.18 13.27
C ILE A 141 -9.18 -6.85 13.05
N ILE A 142 -8.62 -7.44 12.00
CA ILE A 142 -7.23 -7.25 11.62
C ILE A 142 -7.18 -5.85 11.06
N PHE A 143 -6.54 -4.94 11.80
CA PHE A 143 -6.09 -3.67 11.22
C PHE A 143 -5.05 -4.02 10.16
N GLY A 144 -5.49 -4.26 8.92
CA GLY A 144 -4.63 -4.42 7.78
C GLY A 144 -3.86 -3.12 7.57
N MET A 145 -2.63 -3.05 8.09
CA MET A 145 -1.72 -2.01 7.67
C MET A 145 -1.51 -2.23 6.17
N ALA A 146 -1.87 -1.25 5.33
CA ALA A 146 -1.72 -1.29 3.87
C ALA A 146 -0.25 -1.21 3.42
N LEU A 147 0.62 -1.92 4.14
CA LEU A 147 2.05 -1.90 4.02
C LEU A 147 2.47 -3.13 3.21
N PRO A 148 3.14 -2.94 2.07
CA PRO A 148 3.58 -4.05 1.24
C PRO A 148 4.48 -5.05 1.99
N ASN A 149 4.31 -6.34 1.72
CA ASN A 149 5.09 -7.40 2.37
C ASN A 149 6.60 -7.26 2.15
N TRP A 150 7.04 -6.70 1.02
CA TRP A 150 8.47 -6.49 0.74
C TRP A 150 9.13 -5.44 1.65
N ILE A 151 8.36 -4.54 2.28
CA ILE A 151 8.88 -3.58 3.28
C ILE A 151 9.12 -4.28 4.63
N LEU A 152 8.34 -5.30 4.94
CA LEU A 152 8.36 -5.98 6.23
C LEU A 152 9.20 -7.25 6.22
N ASP A 153 9.60 -7.71 5.04
CA ASP A 153 10.48 -8.85 4.89
C ASP A 153 11.82 -8.62 5.60
N LYS A 154 12.25 -9.62 6.37
CA LYS A 154 13.48 -9.58 7.17
C LYS A 154 14.72 -9.32 6.32
N SER A 155 14.71 -9.76 5.06
CA SER A 155 15.81 -9.53 4.12
C SER A 155 16.00 -8.04 3.79
N ASN A 156 14.92 -7.29 3.66
CA ASN A 156 14.96 -5.90 3.20
C ASN A 156 14.94 -4.89 4.36
N SER A 157 14.58 -5.35 5.56
CA SER A 157 14.50 -4.52 6.77
C SER A 157 15.77 -3.71 7.04
N PHE A 158 16.96 -4.28 6.77
CA PHE A 158 18.23 -3.56 6.93
C PHE A 158 18.33 -2.32 6.04
N TRP A 159 17.99 -2.46 4.75
CA TRP A 159 18.08 -1.36 3.80
C TRP A 159 17.08 -0.25 4.10
N ILE A 160 15.89 -0.62 4.54
CA ILE A 160 14.84 0.33 4.90
C ILE A 160 15.25 1.14 6.14
N PHE A 161 15.83 0.47 7.13
CA PHE A 161 16.37 1.13 8.32
C PHE A 161 17.51 2.08 7.97
N LEU A 162 18.39 1.69 7.05
CA LEU A 162 19.47 2.54 6.56
C LEU A 162 18.92 3.80 5.89
N VAL A 163 17.94 3.68 4.98
CA VAL A 163 17.31 4.83 4.33
C VAL A 163 16.63 5.74 5.35
N TYR A 164 15.96 5.17 6.35
CA TYR A 164 15.32 5.93 7.42
C TYR A 164 16.34 6.75 8.23
N ILE A 165 17.44 6.14 8.66
CA ILE A 165 18.53 6.86 9.35
C ILE A 165 19.12 7.95 8.45
N MET A 166 19.38 7.64 7.18
CA MET A 166 19.90 8.62 6.23
C MET A 166 18.93 9.79 6.07
N SER A 167 17.62 9.55 6.02
CA SER A 167 16.62 10.62 5.94
C SER A 167 16.65 11.55 7.17
N ILE A 168 16.83 10.98 8.37
CA ILE A 168 16.91 11.73 9.64
C ILE A 168 18.17 12.59 9.70
N VAL A 169 19.26 12.17 9.07
CA VAL A 169 20.53 12.93 9.07
C VAL A 169 20.56 13.95 7.94
N ILE A 170 20.12 13.56 6.74
CA ILE A 170 20.14 14.42 5.54
C ILE A 170 19.15 15.58 5.68
N MET A 171 17.96 15.34 6.21
CA MET A 171 16.91 16.37 6.29
C MET A 171 17.34 17.57 7.16
N PRO A 172 17.86 17.40 8.39
CA PRO A 172 18.38 18.50 9.20
C PRO A 172 19.55 19.23 8.56
N ILE A 173 20.50 18.53 7.93
CA ILE A 173 21.64 19.18 7.25
C ILE A 173 21.14 20.05 6.10
N TRP A 174 20.18 19.55 5.32
CA TRP A 174 19.59 20.30 4.23
C TRP A 174 18.81 21.52 4.73
N VAL A 175 18.02 21.36 5.81
CA VAL A 175 17.29 22.46 6.47
C VAL A 175 18.25 23.51 7.00
N ILE A 176 19.30 23.11 7.72
CA ILE A 176 20.31 24.02 8.26
C ILE A 176 20.98 24.79 7.12
N LYS A 177 21.45 24.10 6.07
CA LYS A 177 22.05 24.74 4.89
C LYS A 177 21.09 25.75 4.26
N LYS A 178 19.83 25.37 4.08
CA LYS A 178 18.83 26.25 3.48
C LYS A 178 18.46 27.44 4.37
N CYS A 179 18.48 27.26 5.69
CA CYS A 179 18.34 28.35 6.67
C CYS A 179 19.54 29.30 6.65
N TYR A 180 20.77 28.79 6.50
CA TYR A 180 21.97 29.62 6.34
C TYR A 180 21.94 30.42 5.04
N ASP A 181 21.53 29.80 3.93
CA ASP A 181 21.38 30.49 2.64
C ASP A 181 20.29 31.59 2.68
N PHE A 182 19.28 31.43 3.55
CA PHE A 182 18.22 32.41 3.76
C PHE A 182 18.56 33.46 4.83
N ALA A 183 19.58 33.24 5.65
CA ALA A 183 19.98 34.19 6.68
C ALA A 183 20.68 35.40 6.03
N PRO A 184 20.19 36.63 6.25
CA PRO A 184 20.87 37.83 5.76
C PRO A 184 22.23 37.95 6.46
N ASP A 185 23.31 37.98 5.67
CA ASP A 185 24.68 38.13 6.16
C ASP A 185 24.80 39.38 7.07
N PRO A 186 25.03 39.20 8.39
CA PRO A 186 25.08 40.33 9.33
C PRO A 186 26.31 41.21 9.08
N TYR A 187 27.35 40.71 8.40
CA TYR A 187 28.56 41.47 8.06
C TYR A 187 28.46 42.23 6.73
N ARG A 188 27.36 42.07 5.98
CA ARG A 188 27.13 42.83 4.74
C ARG A 188 26.92 44.32 5.00
N ALA A 189 26.32 44.68 6.14
CA ALA A 189 26.09 46.07 6.52
C ALA A 189 27.39 46.77 6.95
N GLU A 190 28.25 46.08 7.71
CA GLU A 190 29.55 46.58 8.15
C GLU A 190 30.48 46.86 6.95
N ARG A 191 30.56 45.90 6.01
CA ARG A 191 31.39 46.02 4.81
C ARG A 191 30.99 47.19 3.91
N ARG A 192 29.70 47.57 3.88
CA ARG A 192 29.26 48.76 3.13
C ARG A 192 29.73 50.05 3.79
N ARG A 193 29.71 50.13 5.13
CA ARG A 193 30.20 51.31 5.86
C ARG A 193 31.70 51.52 5.66
N ASP A 194 32.49 50.46 5.66
CA ASP A 194 33.94 50.54 5.43
C ASP A 194 34.28 51.03 4.00
N VAL A 195 33.49 50.60 3.01
CA VAL A 195 33.65 51.04 1.61
C VAL A 195 33.27 52.52 1.44
N ASP A 196 32.20 52.98 2.09
CA ASP A 196 31.80 54.39 2.03
C ASP A 196 32.82 55.30 2.74
N GLN A 197 33.39 54.83 3.87
CA GLN A 197 34.40 55.58 4.61
C GLN A 197 35.73 55.69 3.86
N THR A 198 36.14 54.65 3.15
CA THR A 198 37.34 54.68 2.27
C THR A 198 37.11 55.46 0.99
N SER A 199 35.90 55.44 0.43
CA SER A 199 35.55 56.19 -0.78
C SER A 199 35.40 57.70 -0.52
N GLY A 200 34.87 58.08 0.65
CA GLY A 200 34.75 59.48 1.07
C GLY A 200 36.08 60.14 1.43
N ALA A 201 37.05 59.37 1.93
CA ALA A 201 38.38 59.88 2.28
C ALA A 201 39.27 60.21 1.05
N GLY A 202 39.02 59.58 -0.10
CA GLY A 202 39.81 59.78 -1.33
C GLY A 202 39.42 60.98 -2.18
N PHE A 203 38.20 61.52 -2.03
CA PHE A 203 37.67 62.55 -2.92
C PHE A 203 37.90 64.00 -2.45
N SER A 204 38.44 64.20 -1.25
CA SER A 204 38.67 65.55 -0.68
C SER A 204 40.08 66.12 -0.94
N ALA A 205 40.98 65.40 -1.60
CA ALA A 205 42.39 65.79 -1.74
C ALA A 205 42.75 66.57 -3.03
N TYR A 206 41.81 66.75 -3.98
CA TYR A 206 42.10 67.32 -5.31
C TYR A 206 41.15 68.47 -5.71
N ARG A 207 40.76 69.32 -4.76
CA ARG A 207 39.97 70.52 -5.04
C ARG A 207 40.74 71.75 -4.53
N TRP A 208 41.59 72.28 -5.39
CA TRP A 208 42.18 73.62 -5.32
C TRP A 208 41.90 74.33 -6.63
#